data_AF-A0AA38SWP0-F1
#
_entry.id   AF-A0AA38SWP0-F1
#
_cell.length_a   1.000
_cell.length_b   1.000
_cell.length_c   1.000
_cell.angle_alpha   90.00
_cell.angle_beta   90.00
_cell.angle_gamma   90.00
#
_symmetry.space_group_name_H-M   'P 1'
#
loop_
_entity.id
_entity.type
_entity.pdbx_description
1 polymer ?
#
loop_
_entity_poly.entity_id
_entity_poly.type
_entity_poly.pdbx_seq_one_letter_code
_entity_poly.pdbx_strand_id
1 'polypeptide(L)'
;MGKGVFFTSASILLAVIITATLRSSHHRHPTTSPPPATLTPNATHLLRSNGFNTIAALLHLAPDLLSPPQSTVFAAPDATIANLSVPPYLVKQLLAYHISPAKLTLQDLFKKPLKTCLPTSIPDHPISITKNDPKNRILEINNVLITHPDLFLHGPITIHGVAAPLVSFDRHQEIFKLPVCESDRTRGSISGSGFIKKKDEWGKVVKFLSTSGFMPFAIGLNSVTDGILKDFPDLESVTIFTAPNIALMAMPSPLLDKFMRFHIIPQRYSFRQLAGFPAGLSLGTLVHGRHVDITETSKLSQIVSINGLAITAPDLFVSKNFVVHGIARR
;
A
#
# COMPACT_ATOMS: atom_id res chain seq x y z
N MET A 1 49.66 -10.36 52.12
CA MET A 1 48.32 -10.91 51.84
C MET A 1 47.31 -10.10 52.62
N GLY A 2 46.27 -9.55 51.98
CA GLY A 2 45.14 -8.87 52.66
C GLY A 2 44.95 -7.40 52.29
N LYS A 3 43.73 -7.09 51.82
CA LYS A 3 43.18 -5.87 51.21
C LYS A 3 43.02 -4.68 52.18
N GLY A 4 42.78 -3.48 51.65
CA GLY A 4 42.04 -2.40 52.35
C GLY A 4 42.46 -0.97 51.96
N VAL A 5 41.99 -0.42 50.84
CA VAL A 5 40.85 0.53 50.73
C VAL A 5 41.21 1.97 51.17
N PHE A 6 41.24 2.87 50.17
CA PHE A 6 41.15 4.32 50.29
C PHE A 6 39.71 4.76 50.55
N PHE A 7 39.50 5.72 51.47
CA PHE A 7 38.43 6.71 51.40
C PHE A 7 38.73 7.88 52.35
N THR A 8 38.89 9.08 51.81
CA THR A 8 38.90 10.35 52.56
C THR A 8 37.73 11.21 52.07
N SER A 9 36.93 11.70 53.03
CA SER A 9 36.34 13.04 53.20
C SER A 9 36.06 13.92 51.97
N ALA A 10 35.13 14.85 51.93
CA ALA A 10 33.99 15.28 52.73
C ALA A 10 33.35 16.42 51.90
N SER A 11 32.03 16.59 52.06
CA SER A 11 31.15 17.68 51.61
C SER A 11 31.76 18.98 51.05
N ILE A 12 31.26 19.44 49.89
CA ILE A 12 31.13 20.86 49.57
C ILE A 12 29.79 21.11 48.87
N LEU A 13 28.93 21.90 49.53
CA LEU A 13 27.80 22.62 48.95
C LEU A 13 28.33 24.00 48.50
N LEU A 14 28.04 24.41 47.25
CA LEU A 14 28.01 25.83 46.91
C LEU A 14 27.02 26.10 45.77
N ALA A 15 26.25 27.17 45.96
CA ALA A 15 25.16 27.62 45.14
C ALA A 15 25.57 28.78 44.22
N VAL A 16 24.89 28.86 43.07
CA VAL A 16 24.55 30.04 42.25
C VAL A 16 25.70 30.76 41.50
N ILE A 17 25.54 30.84 40.18
CA ILE A 17 25.36 32.09 39.37
C ILE A 17 25.12 31.60 37.92
N ILE A 18 23.91 31.78 37.36
CA ILE A 18 23.69 31.66 35.92
C ILE A 18 23.48 33.08 35.38
N THR A 19 24.51 33.56 34.70
CA THR A 19 24.51 34.79 33.91
C THR A 19 23.66 34.60 32.65
N ALA A 20 22.69 35.49 32.46
CA ALA A 20 21.97 35.63 31.21
C ALA A 20 22.95 36.09 30.12
N THR A 21 23.11 35.28 29.07
CA THR A 21 23.66 35.73 27.80
C THR A 21 22.69 35.37 26.68
N LEU A 22 22.04 36.39 26.13
CA LEU A 22 21.35 36.33 24.85
C LEU A 22 22.36 35.88 23.79
N ARG A 23 22.26 34.63 23.33
CA ARG A 23 22.80 34.21 22.04
C ARG A 23 21.64 33.85 21.14
N SER A 24 21.41 34.73 20.17
CA SER A 24 20.59 34.48 18.97
C SER A 24 21.14 33.25 18.25
N SER A 25 20.64 32.07 18.61
CA SER A 25 20.75 30.87 17.80
C SER A 25 19.53 30.83 16.89
N HIS A 26 19.78 30.95 15.58
CA HIS A 26 18.80 30.67 14.54
C HIS A 26 18.30 29.23 14.71
N HIS A 27 17.18 29.06 15.42
CA HIS A 27 16.42 27.82 15.40
C HIS A 27 15.88 27.65 13.98
N ARG A 28 16.46 26.69 13.24
CA ARG A 28 15.74 26.06 12.15
C ARG A 28 14.50 25.44 12.77
N HIS A 29 13.33 25.94 12.38
CA HIS A 29 12.06 25.30 12.67
C HIS A 29 12.16 23.83 12.27
N PRO A 30 11.88 22.86 13.17
CA PRO A 30 11.44 21.57 12.69
C PRO A 30 10.14 21.84 11.93
N THR A 31 10.12 21.52 10.65
CA THR A 31 8.89 21.37 9.89
C THR A 31 8.06 20.31 10.60
N THR A 32 7.20 20.75 11.51
CA THR A 32 6.14 19.93 12.09
C THR A 32 5.26 19.50 10.93
N SER A 33 5.35 18.23 10.54
CA SER A 33 4.35 17.61 9.68
C SER A 33 2.97 17.89 10.30
N PRO A 34 1.97 18.33 9.51
CA PRO A 34 0.63 18.51 10.03
C PRO A 34 0.15 17.21 10.71
N PRO A 35 -0.57 17.30 11.83
CA PRO A 35 -1.12 16.12 12.48
C PRO A 35 -1.99 15.34 11.48
N PRO A 36 -2.01 14.00 11.54
CA PRO A 36 -2.89 13.16 10.73
C PRO A 36 -4.30 13.71 10.74
N ALA A 37 -4.91 13.87 9.56
CA ALA A 37 -6.31 14.27 9.49
C ALA A 37 -7.16 13.16 10.13
N THR A 38 -7.81 13.46 11.25
CA THR A 38 -8.69 12.51 11.93
C THR A 38 -10.13 12.76 11.52
N LEU A 39 -10.90 11.68 11.41
CA LEU A 39 -12.32 11.76 11.11
C LEU A 39 -13.06 12.39 12.29
N THR A 40 -13.83 13.46 12.06
CA THR A 40 -14.55 14.13 13.13
C THR A 40 -15.74 13.27 13.62
N PRO A 41 -16.22 13.48 14.87
CA PRO A 41 -17.43 12.82 15.35
C PRO A 41 -18.65 13.07 14.45
N ASN A 42 -18.77 14.29 13.90
CA ASN A 42 -19.85 14.64 12.97
C ASN A 42 -19.78 13.85 11.67
N ALA A 43 -18.60 13.70 11.07
CA ALA A 43 -18.40 12.87 9.88
C ALA A 43 -18.74 11.39 10.16
N THR A 44 -18.31 10.89 11.32
CA THR A 44 -18.60 9.52 11.77
C THR A 44 -20.11 9.30 11.93
N HIS A 45 -20.81 10.24 12.56
CA HIS A 45 -22.26 10.19 12.73
C HIS A 45 -23.00 10.20 11.38
N LEU A 46 -22.59 11.05 10.44
CA LEU A 46 -23.16 11.12 9.10
C LEU A 46 -22.96 9.82 8.32
N LEU A 47 -21.77 9.23 8.37
CA LEU A 47 -21.53 7.93 7.74
C LEU A 47 -22.43 6.83 8.30
N ARG A 48 -22.49 6.70 9.64
CA ARG A 48 -23.29 5.65 10.30
C ARG A 48 -24.79 5.80 10.05
N SER A 49 -25.32 7.02 10.17
CA SER A 49 -26.74 7.29 9.94
C SER A 49 -27.20 7.06 8.49
N ASN A 50 -26.26 7.00 7.53
CA ASN A 50 -26.55 6.72 6.11
C ASN A 50 -26.15 5.29 5.69
N GLY A 51 -25.88 4.38 6.64
CA GLY A 51 -25.61 2.96 6.33
C GLY A 51 -24.18 2.66 5.84
N PHE A 52 -23.23 3.56 6.12
CA PHE A 52 -21.81 3.41 5.80
C PHE A 52 -20.97 3.02 7.03
N ASN A 53 -21.45 2.09 7.88
CA ASN A 53 -20.82 1.79 9.17
C ASN A 53 -19.43 1.16 9.02
N THR A 54 -19.24 0.31 8.02
CA THR A 54 -17.97 -0.34 7.69
C THR A 54 -16.92 0.71 7.36
N ILE A 55 -17.24 1.67 6.49
CA ILE A 55 -16.32 2.76 6.14
C ILE A 55 -16.01 3.61 7.37
N ALA A 56 -17.02 3.97 8.18
CA ALA A 56 -16.81 4.70 9.42
C ALA A 56 -15.85 3.97 10.39
N ALA A 57 -16.03 2.65 10.55
CA ALA A 57 -15.17 1.83 11.40
C ALA A 57 -13.74 1.72 10.85
N LEU A 58 -13.58 1.48 9.54
CA LEU A 58 -12.27 1.34 8.93
C LEU A 58 -11.46 2.65 8.97
N LEU A 59 -12.11 3.80 8.76
CA LEU A 59 -11.47 5.11 8.89
C LEU A 59 -11.02 5.41 10.33
N HIS A 60 -11.78 4.92 11.32
CA HIS A 60 -11.38 5.02 12.72
C HIS A 60 -10.15 4.16 13.05
N LEU A 61 -10.06 2.97 12.44
CA LEU A 61 -8.94 2.04 12.63
C LEU A 61 -7.69 2.42 11.83
N ALA A 62 -7.84 3.11 10.70
CA ALA A 62 -6.75 3.50 9.80
C ALA A 62 -6.77 5.01 9.47
N PRO A 63 -6.61 5.90 10.47
CA PRO A 63 -6.60 7.35 10.25
C PRO A 63 -5.40 7.82 9.42
N ASP A 64 -4.33 7.02 9.34
CA ASP A 64 -3.17 7.25 8.49
C ASP A 64 -3.54 7.35 7.00
N LEU A 65 -4.61 6.67 6.57
CA LEU A 65 -5.08 6.75 5.18
C LEU A 65 -5.66 8.11 4.78
N LEU A 66 -6.04 8.94 5.76
CA LEU A 66 -6.50 10.31 5.56
C LEU A 66 -5.35 11.34 5.62
N SER A 67 -4.10 10.90 5.78
CA SER A 67 -2.93 11.77 6.06
C SER A 67 -2.20 12.45 4.86
N PRO A 68 -2.72 12.55 3.62
CA PRO A 68 -2.36 13.66 2.72
C PRO A 68 -3.00 14.98 3.21
N PRO A 69 -2.54 16.18 2.79
CA PRO A 69 -3.09 17.45 3.29
C PRO A 69 -4.58 17.63 3.00
N GLN A 70 -5.15 16.83 2.08
CA GLN A 70 -6.55 16.83 1.67
C GLN A 70 -6.97 15.42 1.21
N SER A 71 -8.19 15.01 1.52
CA SER A 71 -8.72 13.68 1.20
C SER A 71 -10.20 13.73 0.77
N THR A 72 -10.57 12.89 -0.18
CA THR A 72 -11.97 12.59 -0.53
C THR A 72 -12.24 11.12 -0.31
N VAL A 73 -13.26 10.80 0.48
CA VAL A 73 -13.71 9.43 0.74
C VAL A 73 -14.95 9.13 -0.08
N PHE A 74 -14.96 8.01 -0.79
CA PHE A 74 -16.12 7.44 -1.48
C PHE A 74 -16.69 6.29 -0.64
N ALA A 75 -17.71 6.55 0.16
CA ALA A 75 -18.27 5.60 1.11
C ALA A 75 -19.30 4.66 0.45
N ALA A 76 -19.02 3.36 0.42
CA ALA A 76 -19.94 2.33 -0.07
C ALA A 76 -20.80 1.75 1.07
N PRO A 77 -22.08 1.38 0.82
CA PRO A 77 -22.96 0.81 1.84
C PRO A 77 -22.49 -0.57 2.32
N ASP A 78 -22.74 -0.88 3.59
CA ASP A 78 -22.26 -2.11 4.24
C ASP A 78 -22.71 -3.39 3.50
N ALA A 79 -23.97 -3.43 3.07
CA ALA A 79 -24.52 -4.57 2.33
C ALA A 79 -23.76 -4.86 1.03
N THR A 80 -23.23 -3.82 0.38
CA THR A 80 -22.48 -3.97 -0.88
C THR A 80 -21.03 -4.38 -0.64
N ILE A 81 -20.43 -3.96 0.49
CA ILE A 81 -19.09 -4.38 0.90
C ILE A 81 -19.10 -5.86 1.34
N ALA A 82 -20.13 -6.28 2.08
CA ALA A 82 -20.27 -7.67 2.53
C ALA A 82 -20.29 -8.67 1.37
N ASN A 83 -20.84 -8.28 0.21
CA ASN A 83 -20.91 -9.12 -0.99
C ASN A 83 -19.56 -9.36 -1.68
N LEU A 84 -18.53 -8.56 -1.39
CA LEU A 84 -17.23 -8.65 -2.03
C LEU A 84 -16.36 -9.82 -1.54
N SER A 85 -16.71 -10.48 -0.43
CA SER A 85 -15.90 -11.55 0.19
C SER A 85 -14.41 -11.15 0.33
N VAL A 86 -14.15 -9.93 0.81
CA VAL A 86 -12.78 -9.39 0.88
C VAL A 86 -11.98 -10.12 1.95
N PRO A 87 -10.82 -10.73 1.61
CA PRO A 87 -9.94 -11.31 2.61
C PRO A 87 -9.49 -10.27 3.65
N PRO A 88 -9.35 -10.64 4.94
CA PRO A 88 -9.02 -9.70 6.01
C PRO A 88 -7.79 -8.81 5.74
N TYR A 89 -6.78 -9.34 5.05
CA TYR A 89 -5.55 -8.60 4.72
C TYR A 89 -5.74 -7.53 3.63
N LEU A 90 -6.77 -7.64 2.78
CA LEU A 90 -7.08 -6.64 1.73
C LEU A 90 -7.99 -5.51 2.22
N VAL A 91 -8.52 -5.57 3.43
CA VAL A 91 -9.50 -4.59 3.94
C VAL A 91 -8.91 -3.17 3.99
N LYS A 92 -7.64 -3.03 4.39
CA LYS A 92 -6.95 -1.71 4.36
C LYS A 92 -6.80 -1.18 2.94
N GLN A 93 -6.51 -2.07 1.98
CA GLN A 93 -6.38 -1.72 0.57
C GLN A 93 -7.73 -1.37 -0.06
N LEU A 94 -8.79 -2.10 0.29
CA LEU A 94 -10.15 -1.76 -0.08
C LEU A 94 -10.46 -0.31 0.34
N LEU A 95 -10.20 0.04 1.61
CA LEU A 95 -10.42 1.41 2.09
C LEU A 95 -9.54 2.41 1.33
N ALA A 96 -8.26 2.11 1.14
CA ALA A 96 -7.34 3.01 0.42
C ALA A 96 -7.76 3.28 -1.04
N TYR A 97 -8.38 2.31 -1.73
CA TYR A 97 -8.90 2.49 -3.09
C TYR A 97 -10.14 3.41 -3.12
N HIS A 98 -10.86 3.54 -2.01
CA HIS A 98 -12.01 4.43 -1.85
C HIS A 98 -11.61 5.84 -1.38
N ILE A 99 -10.32 6.14 -1.23
CA ILE A 99 -9.83 7.45 -0.80
C ILE A 99 -9.02 8.06 -1.93
N SER A 100 -9.33 9.29 -2.30
CA SER A 100 -8.50 10.11 -3.19
C SER A 100 -7.69 11.12 -2.37
N PRO A 101 -6.38 11.29 -2.62
CA PRO A 101 -5.52 12.25 -1.92
C PRO A 101 -5.72 13.70 -2.42
N ALA A 102 -6.96 14.08 -2.67
CA ALA A 102 -7.38 15.41 -3.09
C ALA A 102 -8.75 15.71 -2.48
N LYS A 103 -9.03 16.96 -2.12
CA LYS A 103 -10.37 17.40 -1.69
C LYS A 103 -11.19 17.72 -2.93
N LEU A 104 -12.22 16.92 -3.20
CA LEU A 104 -13.03 16.99 -4.40
C LEU A 104 -14.50 17.12 -3.99
N THR A 105 -15.07 18.30 -4.11
CA THR A 105 -16.53 18.49 -3.99
C THR A 105 -17.26 17.90 -5.20
N LEU A 106 -18.58 17.73 -5.12
CA LEU A 106 -19.36 17.33 -6.29
C LEU A 106 -19.15 18.31 -7.46
N GLN A 107 -19.07 19.61 -7.15
CA GLN A 107 -18.84 20.65 -8.15
C GLN A 107 -17.46 20.51 -8.82
N ASP A 108 -16.42 20.16 -8.06
CA ASP A 108 -15.08 19.93 -8.61
C ASP A 108 -15.04 18.69 -9.52
N LEU A 109 -15.81 17.66 -9.17
CA LEU A 109 -15.94 16.46 -9.99
C LEU A 109 -16.69 16.76 -11.30
N PHE A 110 -17.76 17.56 -11.28
CA PHE A 110 -18.49 17.95 -12.50
C PHE A 110 -17.65 18.77 -13.47
N LYS A 111 -16.68 19.56 -12.97
CA LYS A 111 -15.75 20.33 -13.81
C LYS A 111 -14.75 19.45 -14.56
N LYS A 112 -14.61 18.18 -14.20
CA LYS A 112 -13.65 17.26 -14.82
C LYS A 112 -14.28 16.58 -16.05
N PRO A 113 -13.57 16.52 -17.19
CA PRO A 113 -14.03 15.79 -18.37
C PRO A 113 -14.34 14.32 -18.08
N LEU A 114 -15.16 13.71 -18.93
CA LEU A 114 -15.36 12.26 -18.93
C LEU A 114 -14.01 11.53 -19.07
N LYS A 115 -13.87 10.36 -18.44
CA LYS A 115 -12.64 9.54 -18.40
C LYS A 115 -11.43 10.21 -17.72
N THR A 116 -11.62 11.33 -17.04
CA THR A 116 -10.59 11.89 -16.16
C THR A 116 -10.25 10.86 -15.08
N CYS A 117 -8.95 10.65 -14.84
CA CYS A 117 -8.48 9.78 -13.78
C CYS A 117 -8.10 10.56 -12.53
N LEU A 118 -8.68 10.11 -11.43
CA LEU A 118 -8.45 10.62 -10.09
C LEU A 118 -7.49 9.65 -9.38
N PRO A 119 -6.45 10.17 -8.71
CA PRO A 119 -5.58 9.31 -7.91
C PRO A 119 -6.37 8.71 -6.76
N THR A 120 -5.98 7.52 -6.31
CA THR A 120 -6.40 6.96 -5.02
C THR A 120 -5.25 7.01 -4.03
N SER A 121 -5.50 6.65 -2.76
CA SER A 121 -4.44 6.44 -1.77
C SER A 121 -3.61 5.17 -2.04
N ILE A 122 -3.89 4.46 -3.13
CA ILE A 122 -3.05 3.41 -3.70
C ILE A 122 -2.31 3.97 -4.92
N PRO A 123 -0.96 4.00 -4.90
CA PRO A 123 -0.17 4.44 -6.05
C PRO A 123 -0.50 3.66 -7.32
N ASP A 124 -0.56 4.35 -8.46
CA ASP A 124 -0.78 3.78 -9.79
C ASP A 124 -2.14 3.04 -9.97
N HIS A 125 -3.08 3.22 -9.05
CA HIS A 125 -4.41 2.62 -9.07
C HIS A 125 -5.50 3.71 -9.11
N PRO A 126 -5.68 4.42 -10.23
CA PRO A 126 -6.67 5.48 -10.32
C PRO A 126 -8.11 4.96 -10.38
N ILE A 127 -9.05 5.86 -10.09
CA ILE A 127 -10.49 5.73 -10.38
C ILE A 127 -10.84 6.72 -11.50
N SER A 128 -11.83 6.43 -12.33
CA SER A 128 -12.20 7.33 -13.45
C SER A 128 -13.63 7.82 -13.37
N ILE A 129 -13.86 9.02 -13.91
CA ILE A 129 -15.22 9.53 -14.12
C ILE A 129 -15.81 8.82 -15.34
N THR A 130 -16.81 7.97 -15.13
CA THR A 130 -17.43 7.15 -16.18
C THR A 130 -18.71 7.74 -16.73
N LYS A 131 -19.36 8.63 -15.96
CA LYS A 131 -20.51 9.41 -16.40
C LYS A 131 -20.48 10.78 -15.73
N ASN A 132 -20.68 11.84 -16.50
CA ASN A 132 -20.75 13.20 -16.01
C ASN A 132 -21.93 13.92 -16.70
N ASP A 133 -23.04 14.06 -15.98
CA ASP A 133 -24.24 14.77 -16.43
C ASP A 133 -24.64 15.81 -15.37
N PRO A 134 -24.08 17.03 -15.45
CA PRO A 134 -24.36 18.10 -14.49
C PRO A 134 -25.81 18.56 -14.52
N LYS A 135 -26.51 18.42 -15.67
CA LYS A 135 -27.90 18.88 -15.84
C LYS A 135 -28.85 18.04 -14.98
N ASN A 136 -28.65 16.72 -14.98
CA ASN A 136 -29.43 15.80 -14.17
C ASN A 136 -28.78 15.50 -12.81
N ARG A 137 -27.67 16.15 -12.49
CA ARG A 137 -26.84 15.91 -11.28
C ARG A 137 -26.41 14.44 -11.12
N ILE A 138 -26.18 13.75 -12.24
CA ILE A 138 -25.74 12.35 -12.26
C ILE A 138 -24.23 12.32 -12.49
N LEU A 139 -23.51 11.66 -11.59
CA LEU A 139 -22.07 11.45 -11.68
C LEU A 139 -21.74 10.01 -11.30
N GLU A 140 -20.95 9.33 -12.12
CA GLU A 140 -20.47 7.98 -11.84
C GLU A 140 -18.94 7.94 -11.85
N ILE A 141 -18.38 7.21 -10.89
CA ILE A 141 -16.96 6.92 -10.79
C ILE A 141 -16.81 5.40 -10.89
N ASN A 142 -15.96 4.89 -11.79
CA ASN A 142 -15.82 3.45 -12.05
C ASN A 142 -17.16 2.74 -12.32
N ASN A 143 -18.10 3.39 -13.01
CA ASN A 143 -19.47 2.92 -13.26
C ASN A 143 -20.33 2.78 -11.99
N VAL A 144 -19.92 3.45 -10.91
CA VAL A 144 -20.66 3.50 -9.64
C VAL A 144 -21.20 4.91 -9.44
N LEU A 145 -22.53 5.01 -9.27
CA LEU A 145 -23.23 6.25 -9.01
C LEU A 145 -22.82 6.87 -7.66
N ILE A 146 -22.58 8.18 -7.63
CA ILE A 146 -22.54 8.94 -6.38
C ILE A 146 -23.97 9.18 -5.89
N THR A 147 -24.31 8.58 -4.76
CA THR A 147 -25.67 8.58 -4.17
C THR A 147 -25.87 9.69 -3.15
N HIS A 148 -24.82 10.01 -2.38
CA HIS A 148 -24.85 11.06 -1.36
C HIS A 148 -23.72 12.05 -1.63
N PRO A 149 -23.92 12.95 -2.59
CA PRO A 149 -22.89 13.92 -2.92
C PRO A 149 -22.64 14.86 -1.74
N ASP A 150 -21.37 15.19 -1.49
CA ASP A 150 -20.97 16.16 -0.47
C ASP A 150 -21.55 15.85 0.93
N LEU A 151 -21.75 14.56 1.26
CA LEU A 151 -22.28 14.07 2.54
C LEU A 151 -21.57 14.71 3.74
N PHE A 152 -20.27 14.97 3.60
CA PHE A 152 -19.51 15.75 4.56
C PHE A 152 -18.50 16.65 3.85
N LEU A 153 -18.49 17.93 4.22
CA LEU A 153 -17.57 18.95 3.69
C LEU A 153 -16.99 19.77 4.84
N HIS A 154 -15.84 19.37 5.38
CA HIS A 154 -15.20 20.14 6.44
C HIS A 154 -13.69 19.93 6.51
N GLY A 155 -12.94 21.02 6.72
CA GLY A 155 -11.48 20.97 6.81
C GLY A 155 -10.85 20.30 5.58
N PRO A 156 -9.88 19.38 5.75
CA PRO A 156 -9.22 18.70 4.65
C PRO A 156 -10.01 17.52 4.08
N ILE A 157 -11.18 17.18 4.62
CA ILE A 157 -11.93 15.96 4.28
C ILE A 157 -13.22 16.30 3.54
N THR A 158 -13.44 15.61 2.43
CA THR A 158 -14.75 15.50 1.76
C THR A 158 -15.21 14.04 1.77
N ILE A 159 -16.51 13.80 1.95
CA ILE A 159 -17.10 12.46 1.85
C ILE A 159 -18.26 12.48 0.85
N HIS A 160 -18.26 11.53 -0.07
CA HIS A 160 -19.39 11.20 -0.93
C HIS A 160 -19.87 9.79 -0.64
N GLY A 161 -21.17 9.55 -0.56
CA GLY A 161 -21.72 8.20 -0.61
C GLY A 161 -21.78 7.71 -2.06
N VAL A 162 -21.45 6.45 -2.30
CA VAL A 162 -21.52 5.78 -3.61
C VAL A 162 -22.47 4.58 -3.55
N ALA A 163 -22.98 4.12 -4.70
CA ALA A 163 -23.96 3.03 -4.76
C ALA A 163 -23.37 1.64 -4.46
N ALA A 164 -22.06 1.45 -4.68
CA ALA A 164 -21.36 0.18 -4.56
C ALA A 164 -19.86 0.43 -4.33
N PRO A 165 -19.06 -0.60 -4.03
CA PRO A 165 -17.61 -0.44 -3.94
C PRO A 165 -17.01 -0.04 -5.30
N LEU A 166 -16.05 0.88 -5.30
CA LEU A 166 -15.36 1.33 -6.52
C LEU A 166 -14.45 0.26 -7.14
N VAL A 167 -14.17 -0.79 -6.38
CA VAL A 167 -13.45 -1.97 -6.82
C VAL A 167 -14.43 -2.98 -7.41
N SER A 168 -14.16 -3.46 -8.62
CA SER A 168 -14.81 -4.66 -9.14
C SER A 168 -13.93 -5.86 -8.80
N PHE A 169 -14.35 -6.65 -7.80
CA PHE A 169 -13.78 -7.98 -7.55
C PHE A 169 -14.45 -8.98 -8.51
N ASP A 170 -13.72 -9.40 -9.53
CA ASP A 170 -14.14 -10.51 -10.38
C ASP A 170 -13.71 -11.82 -9.72
N ARG A 171 -14.66 -12.62 -9.20
CA ARG A 171 -14.37 -13.91 -8.54
C ARG A 171 -13.67 -14.92 -9.46
N HIS A 172 -13.56 -14.65 -10.76
CA HIS A 172 -12.86 -15.51 -11.72
C HIS A 172 -11.53 -14.94 -12.20
N GLN A 173 -11.19 -13.70 -11.83
CA GLN A 173 -9.97 -13.03 -12.30
C GLN A 173 -9.17 -12.26 -11.24
N GLU A 174 -9.70 -12.01 -10.03
CA GLU A 174 -9.03 -11.35 -8.87
C GLU A 174 -8.10 -10.16 -9.19
N ILE A 175 -8.35 -9.49 -10.31
CA ILE A 175 -7.63 -8.30 -10.76
C ILE A 175 -8.50 -7.09 -10.44
N PHE A 176 -7.92 -6.08 -9.79
CA PHE A 176 -8.47 -4.72 -9.83
C PHE A 176 -8.52 -4.30 -11.30
N LYS A 177 -9.69 -4.38 -11.94
CA LYS A 177 -9.87 -3.86 -13.30
C LYS A 177 -9.71 -2.34 -13.22
N LEU A 178 -8.50 -1.88 -13.54
CA LEU A 178 -8.23 -0.45 -13.61
C LEU A 178 -9.09 0.17 -14.71
N PRO A 179 -9.68 1.35 -14.47
CA PRO A 179 -10.44 2.03 -15.49
C PRO A 179 -9.56 2.46 -16.65
N VAL A 180 -10.14 2.55 -17.85
CA VAL A 180 -9.49 3.16 -19.00
C VAL A 180 -9.52 4.68 -18.83
N CYS A 181 -8.35 5.27 -18.61
CA CYS A 181 -8.14 6.70 -18.53
C CYS A 181 -7.88 7.30 -19.92
N GLU A 182 -8.43 8.49 -20.18
CA GLU A 182 -7.98 9.29 -21.32
C GLU A 182 -6.82 10.18 -20.85
N SER A 183 -5.59 9.75 -21.12
CA SER A 183 -4.39 10.57 -20.94
C SER A 183 -4.01 11.20 -22.27
N ASP A 184 -3.73 12.51 -22.29
CA ASP A 184 -3.00 13.15 -23.38
C ASP A 184 -1.78 12.29 -23.74
N ARG A 185 -1.87 11.63 -24.89
CA ARG A 185 -0.79 10.84 -25.46
C ARG A 185 0.28 11.79 -26.00
N THR A 186 1.03 12.45 -25.13
CA THR A 186 2.25 13.16 -25.56
C THR A 186 3.14 13.53 -24.37
N ARG A 187 4.08 12.63 -24.05
CA ARG A 187 5.48 13.04 -23.98
C ARG A 187 6.41 11.85 -24.03
N GLY A 188 7.24 11.87 -25.08
CA GLY A 188 8.16 10.83 -25.47
C GLY A 188 9.24 10.51 -24.44
N SER A 189 9.69 9.27 -24.57
CA SER A 189 10.89 8.72 -23.96
C SER A 189 12.10 9.60 -24.28
N ILE A 190 12.76 10.09 -23.23
CA ILE A 190 14.18 10.45 -23.29
C ILE A 190 14.91 9.40 -22.45
N SER A 191 15.65 8.55 -23.15
CA SER A 191 16.47 7.47 -22.62
C SER A 191 17.64 8.05 -21.83
N GLY A 192 17.68 7.73 -20.54
CA GLY A 192 18.78 8.09 -19.63
C GLY A 192 18.61 7.63 -18.17
N SER A 193 17.55 6.90 -17.81
CA SER A 193 17.18 6.68 -16.38
C SER A 193 16.71 5.26 -16.01
N GLY A 194 17.09 4.22 -16.76
CA GLY A 194 16.60 2.85 -16.55
C GLY A 194 16.80 2.34 -15.12
N PHE A 195 18.00 2.54 -14.56
CA PHE A 195 18.34 2.10 -13.20
C PHE A 195 17.60 2.88 -12.10
N ILE A 196 17.51 4.22 -12.22
CA ILE A 196 16.80 5.07 -11.26
C ILE A 196 15.31 4.73 -11.24
N LYS A 197 14.69 4.53 -12.43
CA LYS A 197 13.29 4.11 -12.53
C LYS A 197 13.04 2.73 -11.89
N LYS A 198 13.95 1.77 -12.08
CA LYS A 198 13.84 0.46 -11.42
C LYS A 198 13.90 0.63 -9.89
N LYS A 199 14.89 1.35 -9.37
CA LYS A 199 15.03 1.59 -7.92
C LYS A 199 13.78 2.22 -7.30
N ASP A 200 13.16 3.18 -7.98
CA ASP A 200 11.91 3.80 -7.54
C ASP A 200 10.74 2.79 -7.48
N GLU A 201 10.62 1.90 -8.48
CA GLU A 201 9.58 0.86 -8.49
C GLU A 201 9.76 -0.17 -7.36
N TRP A 202 11.00 -0.65 -7.13
CA TRP A 202 11.31 -1.51 -5.97
C TRP A 202 10.99 -0.79 -4.65
N GLY A 203 11.31 0.51 -4.55
CA GLY A 203 10.97 1.34 -3.39
C GLY A 203 9.46 1.41 -3.11
N LYS A 204 8.62 1.46 -4.15
CA LYS A 204 7.15 1.39 -4.00
C LYS A 204 6.71 0.05 -3.39
N VAL A 205 7.29 -1.06 -3.86
CA VAL A 205 6.99 -2.41 -3.33
C VAL A 205 7.40 -2.51 -1.85
N VAL A 206 8.62 -2.09 -1.51
CA VAL A 206 9.12 -2.07 -0.13
C VAL A 206 8.21 -1.23 0.77
N LYS A 207 7.84 -0.03 0.33
CA LYS A 207 6.95 0.86 1.08
C LYS A 207 5.58 0.21 1.32
N PHE A 208 5.01 -0.40 0.28
CA PHE A 208 3.74 -1.11 0.37
C PHE A 208 3.79 -2.28 1.36
N LEU A 209 4.82 -3.13 1.28
CA LEU A 209 4.97 -4.28 2.18
C LEU A 209 5.13 -3.86 3.65
N SER A 210 5.81 -2.73 3.87
CA SER A 210 6.01 -2.15 5.21
C SER A 210 4.71 -1.76 5.90
N THR A 211 3.70 -1.34 5.14
CA THR A 211 2.40 -0.88 5.67
C THR A 211 1.28 -1.91 5.56
N SER A 212 1.56 -3.09 4.96
CA SER A 212 0.57 -4.12 4.63
C SER A 212 0.74 -5.41 5.45
N GLY A 213 1.45 -5.36 6.58
CA GLY A 213 1.64 -6.52 7.48
C GLY A 213 2.86 -7.39 7.17
N PHE A 214 3.70 -6.99 6.21
CA PHE A 214 4.90 -7.71 5.78
C PHE A 214 6.20 -6.96 6.11
N MET A 215 6.17 -6.11 7.15
CA MET A 215 7.31 -5.25 7.53
C MET A 215 8.65 -6.00 7.65
N PRO A 216 8.73 -7.21 8.25
CA PRO A 216 10.01 -7.91 8.32
C PRO A 216 10.58 -8.29 6.96
N PHE A 217 9.71 -8.70 6.03
CA PHE A 217 10.09 -9.00 4.66
C PHE A 217 10.47 -7.73 3.92
N ALA A 218 9.73 -6.63 4.10
CA ALA A 218 10.01 -5.35 3.47
C ALA A 218 11.42 -4.81 3.81
N ILE A 219 11.82 -4.90 5.09
CA ILE A 219 13.14 -4.50 5.56
C ILE A 219 14.23 -5.36 4.91
N GLY A 220 14.05 -6.69 4.92
CA GLY A 220 14.99 -7.61 4.28
C GLY A 220 15.12 -7.35 2.77
N LEU A 221 14.00 -7.16 2.08
CA LEU A 221 13.96 -6.83 0.65
C LEU A 221 14.70 -5.52 0.35
N ASN A 222 14.45 -4.48 1.15
CA ASN A 222 15.12 -3.20 1.00
C ASN A 222 16.64 -3.32 1.15
N SER A 223 17.10 -4.15 2.08
CA SER A 223 18.54 -4.34 2.34
C SER A 223 19.30 -5.00 1.17
N VAL A 224 18.61 -5.79 0.34
CA VAL A 224 19.23 -6.56 -0.75
C VAL A 224 18.98 -5.95 -2.14
N THR A 225 18.08 -4.96 -2.24
CA THR A 225 17.60 -4.40 -3.53
C THR A 225 18.75 -3.86 -4.38
N ASP A 226 19.68 -3.11 -3.80
CA ASP A 226 20.82 -2.55 -4.55
C ASP A 226 21.73 -3.65 -5.12
N GLY A 227 21.91 -4.76 -4.39
CA GLY A 227 22.65 -5.94 -4.87
C GLY A 227 21.94 -6.65 -6.01
N ILE A 228 20.62 -6.86 -5.90
CA ILE A 228 19.81 -7.47 -6.96
C ILE A 228 19.87 -6.63 -8.24
N LEU A 229 19.69 -5.31 -8.13
CA LEU A 229 19.73 -4.41 -9.28
C LEU A 229 21.10 -4.34 -9.96
N LYS A 230 22.17 -4.53 -9.19
CA LYS A 230 23.54 -4.62 -9.71
C LYS A 230 23.77 -5.95 -10.43
N ASP A 231 23.34 -7.06 -9.85
CA ASP A 231 23.62 -8.40 -10.37
C ASP A 231 22.69 -8.80 -11.54
N PHE A 232 21.50 -8.21 -11.61
CA PHE A 232 20.49 -8.46 -12.65
C PHE A 232 20.06 -7.15 -13.35
N PRO A 233 20.96 -6.50 -14.12
CA PRO A 233 20.67 -5.22 -14.76
C PRO A 233 19.50 -5.31 -15.76
N ASP A 234 19.28 -6.47 -16.37
CA ASP A 234 18.23 -6.73 -17.36
C ASP A 234 16.92 -7.24 -16.74
N LEU A 235 16.79 -7.26 -15.40
CA LEU A 235 15.57 -7.69 -14.73
C LEU A 235 14.42 -6.72 -15.02
N GLU A 236 13.52 -7.09 -15.93
CA GLU A 236 12.41 -6.23 -16.36
C GLU A 236 11.16 -6.40 -15.50
N SER A 237 10.86 -7.63 -15.09
CA SER A 237 9.66 -7.94 -14.32
C SER A 237 9.87 -9.11 -13.38
N VAL A 238 9.15 -9.11 -12.25
CA VAL A 238 9.32 -10.11 -11.19
C VAL A 238 8.01 -10.54 -10.55
N THR A 239 8.04 -11.76 -10.00
CA THR A 239 7.08 -12.25 -9.01
C THR A 239 7.79 -12.38 -7.68
N ILE A 240 7.22 -11.83 -6.61
CA ILE A 240 7.77 -11.93 -5.24
C ILE A 240 6.81 -12.72 -4.37
N PHE A 241 7.28 -13.80 -3.76
CA PHE A 241 6.53 -14.52 -2.73
C PHE A 241 6.93 -13.98 -1.36
N THR A 242 6.03 -13.25 -0.71
CA THR A 242 6.29 -12.67 0.60
C THR A 242 5.62 -13.49 1.70
N ALA A 243 6.30 -13.66 2.83
CA ALA A 243 5.72 -14.25 4.02
C ALA A 243 5.93 -13.27 5.17
N PRO A 244 4.96 -13.10 6.08
CA PRO A 244 5.28 -12.46 7.34
C PRO A 244 6.27 -13.43 8.00
N ASN A 245 7.49 -13.03 8.35
CA ASN A 245 8.41 -13.93 9.07
C ASN A 245 9.35 -13.10 9.93
N ILE A 246 9.15 -13.14 11.24
CA ILE A 246 9.95 -12.33 12.18
C ILE A 246 11.40 -12.83 12.28
N ALA A 247 11.64 -14.11 11.96
CA ALA A 247 12.98 -14.69 12.00
C ALA A 247 13.94 -14.05 10.97
N LEU A 248 13.41 -13.36 9.94
CA LEU A 248 14.19 -12.61 8.98
C LEU A 248 15.10 -11.56 9.64
N MET A 249 14.66 -11.00 10.77
CA MET A 249 15.41 -9.96 11.50
C MET A 249 16.69 -10.48 12.15
N ALA A 250 16.74 -11.78 12.45
CA ALA A 250 17.89 -12.40 13.08
C ALA A 250 18.82 -13.09 12.06
N MET A 251 18.48 -13.06 10.76
CA MET A 251 19.30 -13.73 9.75
C MET A 251 20.57 -12.93 9.42
N PRO A 252 21.75 -13.59 9.40
CA PRO A 252 22.98 -12.99 8.90
C PRO A 252 22.85 -12.53 7.45
N SER A 253 23.50 -11.43 7.09
CA SER A 253 23.34 -10.79 5.77
C SER A 253 23.50 -11.72 4.56
N PRO A 254 24.49 -12.65 4.50
CA PRO A 254 24.60 -13.57 3.35
C PRO A 254 23.43 -14.54 3.23
N LEU A 255 22.89 -14.99 4.37
CA LEU A 255 21.72 -15.85 4.40
C LEU A 255 20.45 -15.07 4.06
N LEU A 256 20.35 -13.82 4.52
CA LEU A 256 19.26 -12.91 4.18
C LEU A 256 19.21 -12.62 2.67
N ASP A 257 20.35 -12.30 2.06
CA ASP A 257 20.45 -12.07 0.61
C ASP A 257 19.97 -13.29 -0.18
N LYS A 258 20.52 -14.48 0.13
CA LYS A 258 20.12 -15.74 -0.51
C LYS A 258 18.64 -16.05 -0.28
N PHE A 259 18.13 -15.81 0.93
CA PHE A 259 16.72 -16.00 1.25
C PHE A 259 15.84 -15.09 0.39
N MET A 260 16.14 -13.80 0.33
CA MET A 260 15.33 -12.83 -0.43
C MET A 260 15.33 -13.17 -1.92
N ARG A 261 16.49 -13.48 -2.50
CA ARG A 261 16.61 -13.89 -3.91
C ARG A 261 15.85 -15.17 -4.23
N PHE A 262 15.76 -16.10 -3.28
CA PHE A 262 14.99 -17.35 -3.46
C PHE A 262 13.48 -17.10 -3.55
N HIS A 263 12.98 -16.00 -2.99
CA HIS A 263 11.57 -15.63 -3.02
C HIS A 263 11.19 -14.78 -4.26
N ILE A 264 12.14 -14.53 -5.17
CA ILE A 264 11.94 -13.69 -6.34
C ILE A 264 12.14 -14.52 -7.61
N ILE A 265 11.15 -14.46 -8.50
CA ILE A 265 11.15 -15.10 -9.82
C ILE A 265 11.38 -14.01 -10.87
N PRO A 266 12.32 -14.16 -11.82
CA PRO A 266 12.64 -13.18 -12.86
C PRO A 266 11.63 -13.18 -14.02
N GLN A 267 10.35 -13.37 -13.69
CA GLN A 267 9.19 -13.20 -14.56
C GLN A 267 8.00 -12.80 -13.68
N ARG A 268 7.09 -12.00 -14.24
CA ARG A 268 5.84 -11.60 -13.59
C ARG A 268 4.72 -12.61 -13.88
N TYR A 269 4.23 -13.25 -12.84
CA TYR A 269 3.12 -14.22 -12.87
C TYR A 269 2.01 -13.76 -11.94
N SER A 270 0.83 -13.49 -12.51
CA SER A 270 -0.38 -13.30 -11.71
C SER A 270 -0.83 -14.62 -11.08
N PHE A 271 -1.71 -14.53 -10.08
CA PHE A 271 -2.24 -15.72 -9.43
C PHE A 271 -2.94 -16.64 -10.44
N ARG A 272 -3.69 -16.05 -11.39
CA ARG A 272 -4.34 -16.79 -12.48
C ARG A 272 -3.35 -17.58 -13.34
N GLN A 273 -2.20 -17.00 -13.67
CA GLN A 273 -1.17 -17.69 -14.43
C GLN A 273 -0.60 -18.86 -13.63
N LEU A 274 -0.30 -18.64 -12.35
CA LEU A 274 0.18 -19.69 -11.44
C LEU A 274 -0.86 -20.81 -11.28
N ALA A 275 -2.14 -20.48 -11.11
CA ALA A 275 -3.24 -21.45 -11.04
C ALA A 275 -3.49 -22.21 -12.35
N GLY A 276 -3.05 -21.65 -13.48
CA GLY A 276 -3.10 -22.28 -14.79
C GLY A 276 -1.96 -23.27 -15.03
N PHE A 277 -0.90 -23.23 -14.23
CA PHE A 277 0.23 -24.13 -14.37
C PHE A 277 -0.06 -25.51 -13.77
N PRO A 278 0.54 -26.58 -14.32
CA PRO A 278 0.42 -27.91 -13.76
C PRO A 278 1.16 -28.01 -12.42
N ALA A 279 0.61 -28.80 -11.50
CA ALA A 279 1.35 -29.19 -10.31
C ALA A 279 2.65 -29.92 -10.69
N GLY A 280 3.73 -29.65 -9.98
CA GLY A 280 5.10 -30.10 -10.28
C GLY A 280 5.91 -29.14 -11.17
N LEU A 281 5.32 -28.05 -11.69
CA LEU A 281 6.10 -27.07 -12.46
C LEU A 281 7.10 -26.32 -11.57
N SER A 282 8.37 -26.32 -11.96
CA SER A 282 9.43 -25.58 -11.28
C SER A 282 9.70 -24.23 -11.95
N LEU A 283 9.68 -23.14 -11.17
CA LEU A 283 10.00 -21.78 -11.60
C LEU A 283 11.38 -21.37 -11.08
N GLY A 284 12.25 -20.89 -11.96
CA GLY A 284 13.60 -20.44 -11.57
C GLY A 284 13.57 -19.19 -10.69
N THR A 285 14.40 -19.15 -9.65
CA THR A 285 14.53 -17.99 -8.75
C THR A 285 15.72 -17.11 -9.15
N LEU A 286 15.92 -15.98 -8.45
CA LEU A 286 17.17 -15.20 -8.56
C LEU A 286 18.39 -15.89 -7.92
N VAL A 287 18.21 -17.03 -7.24
CA VAL A 287 19.34 -17.86 -6.82
C VAL A 287 19.66 -18.86 -7.93
N HIS A 288 20.89 -18.81 -8.44
CA HIS A 288 21.32 -19.65 -9.56
C HIS A 288 21.07 -21.14 -9.28
N GLY A 289 20.42 -21.82 -10.24
CA GLY A 289 20.09 -23.25 -10.16
C GLY A 289 19.06 -23.62 -9.09
N ARG A 290 18.35 -22.65 -8.50
CA ARG A 290 17.33 -22.89 -7.47
C ARG A 290 15.96 -22.50 -7.99
N HIS A 291 14.99 -23.36 -7.69
CA HIS A 291 13.63 -23.25 -8.18
C HIS A 291 12.62 -23.27 -7.02
N VAL A 292 11.43 -22.75 -7.29
CA VAL A 292 10.23 -22.98 -6.49
C VAL A 292 9.25 -23.83 -7.28
N ASP A 293 8.61 -24.77 -6.62
CA ASP A 293 7.72 -25.73 -7.27
C ASP A 293 6.26 -25.36 -6.99
N ILE A 294 5.45 -25.43 -8.03
CA ILE A 294 4.00 -25.34 -7.90
C ILE A 294 3.52 -26.70 -7.43
N THR A 295 3.34 -26.84 -6.11
CA THR A 295 3.03 -28.14 -5.47
C THR A 295 1.55 -28.52 -5.54
N GLU A 296 0.65 -27.55 -5.64
CA GLU A 296 -0.79 -27.78 -5.71
C GLU A 296 -1.43 -26.68 -6.53
N THR A 297 -2.33 -27.05 -7.46
CA THR A 297 -3.22 -26.12 -8.16
C THR A 297 -4.61 -26.71 -8.23
N SER A 298 -5.62 -25.92 -7.84
CA SER A 298 -7.02 -26.29 -7.96
C SER A 298 -7.83 -25.12 -8.50
N LYS A 299 -8.42 -25.30 -9.68
CA LYS A 299 -9.31 -24.30 -10.30
C LYS A 299 -10.64 -24.16 -9.57
N LEU A 300 -11.09 -25.22 -8.89
CA LEU A 300 -12.37 -25.25 -8.17
C LEU A 300 -12.27 -24.59 -6.80
N SER A 301 -11.22 -24.89 -6.04
CA SER A 301 -10.99 -24.30 -4.71
C SER A 301 -10.13 -23.04 -4.74
N GLN A 302 -9.65 -22.63 -5.92
CA GLN A 302 -8.77 -21.47 -6.11
C GLN A 302 -7.53 -21.53 -5.21
N ILE A 303 -6.94 -22.73 -5.07
CA ILE A 303 -5.74 -22.96 -4.27
C ILE A 303 -4.54 -23.05 -5.21
N VAL A 304 -3.47 -22.35 -4.85
CA VAL A 304 -2.13 -22.54 -5.42
C VAL A 304 -1.14 -22.62 -4.27
N SER A 305 -0.30 -23.66 -4.27
CA SER A 305 0.74 -23.85 -3.25
C SER A 305 2.12 -23.83 -3.90
N ILE A 306 3.03 -23.03 -3.36
CA ILE A 306 4.42 -22.91 -3.80
C ILE A 306 5.31 -23.58 -2.74
N ASN A 307 6.09 -24.60 -3.12
CA ASN A 307 6.91 -25.40 -2.20
C ASN A 307 6.13 -25.94 -0.97
N GLY A 308 4.87 -26.31 -1.17
CA GLY A 308 3.94 -26.79 -0.14
C GLY A 308 3.31 -25.68 0.71
N LEU A 309 3.58 -24.40 0.40
CA LEU A 309 3.00 -23.26 1.10
C LEU A 309 1.90 -22.64 0.23
N ALA A 310 0.68 -22.65 0.76
CA ALA A 310 -0.44 -22.00 0.09
C ALA A 310 -0.16 -20.50 -0.12
N ILE A 311 -0.51 -19.99 -1.29
CA ILE A 311 -0.65 -18.55 -1.53
C ILE A 311 -1.89 -18.10 -0.77
N THR A 312 -1.67 -17.41 0.36
CA THR A 312 -2.74 -16.92 1.23
C THR A 312 -3.17 -15.49 0.90
N ALA A 313 -2.35 -14.77 0.14
CA ALA A 313 -2.65 -13.44 -0.36
C ALA A 313 -2.27 -13.30 -1.83
N PRO A 314 -3.08 -13.82 -2.77
CA PRO A 314 -2.83 -13.68 -4.19
C PRO A 314 -2.82 -12.21 -4.63
N ASP A 315 -1.93 -11.90 -5.59
CA ASP A 315 -1.85 -10.60 -6.26
C ASP A 315 -1.86 -9.39 -5.28
N LEU A 316 -1.24 -9.57 -4.10
CA LEU A 316 -1.16 -8.63 -3.00
C LEU A 316 -0.66 -7.23 -3.43
N PHE A 317 0.31 -7.18 -4.35
CA PHE A 317 0.73 -5.95 -5.01
C PHE A 317 0.88 -6.21 -6.50
N VAL A 318 0.30 -5.36 -7.33
CA VAL A 318 0.34 -5.51 -8.78
C VAL A 318 0.75 -4.19 -9.41
N SER A 319 1.78 -4.24 -10.25
CA SER A 319 2.15 -3.15 -11.16
C SER A 319 2.47 -3.72 -12.53
N LYS A 320 2.93 -2.87 -13.46
CA LYS A 320 3.39 -3.33 -14.79
C LYS A 320 4.51 -4.36 -14.68
N ASN A 321 5.45 -4.15 -13.77
CA ASN A 321 6.68 -4.94 -13.66
C ASN A 321 6.69 -5.89 -12.45
N PHE A 322 5.80 -5.70 -11.49
CA PHE A 322 5.79 -6.49 -10.25
C PHE A 322 4.45 -7.18 -10.07
N VAL A 323 4.52 -8.42 -9.57
CA VAL A 323 3.43 -9.04 -8.81
C VAL A 323 4.02 -9.55 -7.50
N VAL A 324 3.32 -9.32 -6.40
CA VAL A 324 3.66 -9.89 -5.10
C VAL A 324 2.52 -10.78 -4.64
N HIS A 325 2.84 -11.99 -4.18
CA HIS A 325 1.90 -12.92 -3.55
C HIS A 325 2.31 -13.13 -2.10
N GLY A 326 1.39 -13.03 -1.16
CA GLY A 326 1.63 -13.50 0.21
C GLY A 326 1.44 -15.02 0.30
N ILE A 327 2.38 -15.70 0.95
CA ILE A 327 2.34 -17.15 1.20
C ILE A 327 2.23 -17.46 2.68
N ALA A 328 1.72 -18.65 2.99
CA ALA A 328 1.66 -19.17 4.34
C ALA A 328 3.05 -19.22 5.01
N ARG A 329 3.06 -19.08 6.34
CA ARG A 329 4.26 -19.35 7.15
C ARG A 329 4.51 -20.86 7.23
N ARG A 330 5.78 -21.26 7.22
CA ARG A 330 6.18 -22.53 7.84
C ARG A 330 6.22 -22.38 9.35
#